data_AF-A0A7J2SGG5-F1
#
_entry.id   AF-A0A7J2SGG5-F1
#
_cell.length_a   1.000
_cell.length_b   1.000
_cell.length_c   1.000
_cell.angle_alpha   90.00
_cell.angle_beta   90.00
_cell.angle_gamma   90.00
#
_symmetry.space_group_name_H-M   'P 1'
#
loop_
_entity.id
_entity.type
_entity.pdbx_description
1 polymer ?
#
loop_
_entity_poly.entity_id
_entity_poly.type
_entity_poly.pdbx_seq_one_letter_code
_entity_poly.pdbx_strand_id
1 'polypeptide(L)'
;MEKIAIFMAFILLSTISVNTAYSDEKVEDGNSTNESNVIKTHAFQIPWGKMDAELSKEVIKIGRYEMETVKMNISYEPYLIQFFPVSAEICLIDAPSWLSVIISTPQFYLQPREIKVIDIYLKVKEYVENGIQELVKFEIKGKNIFLPSLLEIDSCYASLVAIKMG
;
A
#
# COMPACT_ATOMS: atom_id res chain seq x y z
N MET A 1 -29.43 19.21 -12.84
CA MET A 1 -30.33 18.06 -13.06
C MET A 1 -29.81 17.38 -14.32
N GLU A 2 -29.34 16.15 -14.38
CA GLU A 2 -29.33 14.94 -13.54
C GLU A 2 -27.98 14.23 -13.84
N LYS A 3 -27.18 13.73 -12.89
CA LYS A 3 -27.28 12.47 -12.12
C LYS A 3 -27.56 11.19 -12.94
N ILE A 4 -26.53 10.34 -13.00
CA ILE A 4 -26.56 8.86 -12.92
C ILE A 4 -26.78 8.08 -14.22
N ALA A 5 -25.71 7.41 -14.68
CA ALA A 5 -25.71 6.02 -15.18
C ALA A 5 -24.24 5.58 -15.39
N ILE A 6 -23.44 5.48 -14.33
CA ILE A 6 -23.00 4.18 -13.78
C ILE A 6 -23.98 3.05 -14.13
N PHE A 7 -23.68 2.25 -15.15
CA PHE A 7 -23.89 0.79 -15.19
C PHE A 7 -23.47 0.24 -16.58
N MET A 8 -22.98 -1.00 -16.60
CA MET A 8 -22.73 -1.84 -17.78
C MET A 8 -21.41 -1.65 -18.55
N ALA A 9 -20.32 -2.08 -17.93
CA ALA A 9 -19.34 -2.89 -18.65
C ALA A 9 -18.97 -4.12 -17.82
N PHE A 10 -20.00 -4.87 -17.42
CA PHE A 10 -19.90 -6.30 -17.16
C PHE A 10 -19.64 -6.98 -18.52
N ILE A 11 -18.38 -7.02 -18.96
CA ILE A 11 -17.99 -7.99 -19.99
C ILE A 11 -17.60 -9.26 -19.24
N LEU A 12 -18.47 -10.27 -19.37
CA LEU A 12 -18.23 -11.66 -19.04
C LEU A 12 -16.84 -12.12 -19.49
N LEU A 13 -15.99 -12.55 -18.56
CA LEU A 13 -15.04 -13.64 -18.85
C LEU A 13 -15.64 -14.94 -18.35
N SER A 14 -16.46 -15.55 -19.19
CA SER A 14 -16.79 -16.97 -19.09
C SER A 14 -15.61 -17.81 -19.59
N THR A 15 -15.17 -18.73 -18.73
CA THR A 15 -14.53 -20.02 -19.02
C THR A 15 -13.19 -20.04 -19.76
N ILE A 16 -12.10 -20.22 -19.01
CA ILE A 16 -11.06 -21.18 -19.38
C ILE A 16 -10.85 -22.11 -18.18
N SER A 17 -11.53 -23.26 -18.20
CA SER A 17 -11.08 -24.42 -17.42
C SER A 17 -9.92 -25.04 -18.22
N VAL A 18 -8.69 -24.83 -17.76
CA VAL A 18 -7.55 -25.59 -18.27
C VAL A 18 -7.51 -26.90 -17.49
N ASN A 19 -8.21 -27.92 -17.98
CA ASN A 19 -7.95 -29.29 -17.59
C ASN A 19 -6.78 -29.80 -18.44
N THR A 20 -5.57 -29.75 -17.89
CA THR A 20 -4.46 -30.58 -18.37
C THR A 20 -4.09 -31.55 -17.28
N ALA A 21 -4.60 -32.78 -17.38
CA ALA A 21 -3.99 -33.94 -16.74
C ALA A 21 -3.86 -35.00 -17.83
N TYR A 22 -2.65 -35.09 -18.37
CA TYR A 22 -2.18 -36.20 -19.17
C TYR A 22 -1.41 -37.10 -18.22
N SER A 23 -1.82 -38.37 -18.05
CA SER A 23 -0.94 -39.55 -17.90
C SER A 23 -1.77 -40.82 -17.71
N ASP A 24 -1.26 -41.86 -18.35
CA ASP A 24 -1.79 -43.21 -18.54
C ASP A 24 -1.95 -44.08 -17.27
N GLU A 25 -2.83 -45.06 -17.46
CA GLU A 25 -2.82 -46.45 -16.96
C GLU A 25 -3.16 -46.85 -15.50
N LYS A 26 -4.20 -47.72 -15.49
CA LYS A 26 -4.46 -48.94 -14.69
C LYS A 26 -5.33 -48.88 -13.43
N VAL A 27 -6.44 -49.60 -13.61
CA VAL A 27 -7.38 -50.25 -12.69
C VAL A 27 -6.68 -50.88 -11.47
N GLU A 28 -7.15 -50.60 -10.24
CA GLU A 28 -7.76 -51.59 -9.33
C GLU A 28 -8.34 -50.94 -8.06
N ASP A 29 -9.22 -51.71 -7.41
CA ASP A 29 -10.26 -51.44 -6.42
C ASP A 29 -9.76 -51.00 -5.02
N GLY A 30 -10.56 -50.23 -4.26
CA GLY A 30 -10.32 -50.05 -2.81
C GLY A 30 -10.59 -48.65 -2.20
N ASN A 31 -11.80 -48.51 -1.65
CA ASN A 31 -12.24 -47.67 -0.52
C ASN A 31 -11.16 -46.88 0.29
N SER A 32 -11.19 -45.53 0.27
CA SER A 32 -10.87 -44.70 1.45
C SER A 32 -11.17 -43.20 1.25
N THR A 33 -11.95 -42.65 2.20
CA THR A 33 -11.83 -41.31 2.79
C THR A 33 -11.84 -40.09 1.85
N ASN A 34 -12.94 -39.34 1.91
CA ASN A 34 -13.05 -37.97 1.39
C ASN A 34 -12.10 -37.03 2.14
N GLU A 35 -10.83 -37.01 1.73
CA GLU A 35 -9.96 -35.86 1.98
C GLU A 35 -10.23 -34.87 0.86
N SER A 36 -11.02 -33.84 1.16
CA SER A 36 -11.11 -32.66 0.33
C SER A 36 -9.72 -32.04 0.24
N ASN A 37 -9.00 -32.41 -0.82
CA ASN A 37 -7.78 -31.73 -1.24
C ASN A 37 -8.14 -30.27 -1.50
N VAL A 38 -8.01 -29.44 -0.47
CA VAL A 38 -8.03 -27.99 -0.59
C VAL A 38 -6.75 -27.66 -1.35
N ILE A 39 -6.87 -27.63 -2.68
CA ILE A 39 -5.85 -27.09 -3.55
C ILE A 39 -5.68 -25.64 -3.10
N LYS A 40 -4.69 -25.38 -2.25
CA LYS A 40 -4.20 -24.03 -1.99
C LYS A 40 -3.58 -23.56 -3.30
N THR A 41 -4.40 -23.02 -4.18
CA THR A 41 -3.91 -22.24 -5.32
C THR A 41 -3.06 -21.12 -4.73
N HIS A 42 -1.75 -21.23 -4.86
CA HIS A 42 -0.87 -20.07 -4.79
C HIS A 42 -1.26 -19.19 -5.98
N ALA A 43 -2.27 -18.33 -5.77
CA ALA A 43 -2.62 -17.31 -6.72
C ALA A 43 -1.41 -16.37 -6.78
N PHE A 44 -0.63 -16.51 -7.85
CA PHE A 44 0.42 -15.55 -8.16
C PHE A 44 -0.26 -14.20 -8.39
N GLN A 45 0.08 -13.21 -7.58
CA GLN A 45 -0.48 -11.88 -7.75
C GLN A 45 0.11 -11.25 -9.01
N ILE A 46 -0.73 -10.53 -9.74
CA ILE A 46 -0.37 -9.86 -10.98
C ILE A 46 0.08 -8.44 -10.58
N PRO A 47 1.33 -8.04 -10.86
CA PRO A 47 1.78 -6.68 -10.64
C PRO A 47 0.91 -5.72 -11.46
N TRP A 48 0.25 -4.79 -10.78
CA TRP A 48 -0.77 -3.93 -11.39
C TRP A 48 -0.43 -2.44 -11.36
N GLY A 49 0.44 -2.04 -10.45
CA GLY A 49 0.96 -0.68 -10.38
C GLY A 49 1.86 -0.49 -9.18
N LYS A 50 2.26 0.74 -8.93
CA LYS A 50 3.09 1.14 -7.79
C LYS A 50 2.56 2.38 -7.12
N MET A 51 2.80 2.47 -5.82
CA MET A 51 2.71 3.72 -5.07
C MET A 51 3.95 4.57 -5.33
N ASP A 52 3.79 5.88 -5.22
CA ASP A 52 4.90 6.83 -5.19
C ASP A 52 4.66 7.85 -4.08
N ALA A 53 5.73 8.29 -3.42
CA ALA A 53 5.67 9.22 -2.31
C ALA A 53 6.87 10.16 -2.30
N GLU A 54 6.60 11.46 -2.25
CA GLU A 54 7.62 12.51 -2.18
C GLU A 54 7.37 13.40 -0.96
N LEU A 55 8.41 13.60 -0.16
CA LEU A 55 8.38 14.50 0.99
C LEU A 55 8.79 15.91 0.57
N SER A 56 8.05 16.92 1.03
CA SER A 56 8.39 18.33 0.77
C SER A 56 9.72 18.76 1.38
N LYS A 57 10.22 18.01 2.36
CA LYS A 57 11.49 18.21 3.06
C LYS A 57 12.06 16.85 3.45
N GLU A 58 13.31 16.60 3.08
CA GLU A 58 14.05 15.39 3.49
C GLU A 58 14.73 15.56 4.85
N VAL A 59 14.97 16.80 5.28
CA VAL A 59 15.60 17.12 6.56
C VAL A 59 14.75 18.13 7.31
N ILE A 60 14.45 17.85 8.58
CA ILE A 60 13.69 18.73 9.47
C ILE A 60 14.48 19.00 10.74
N LYS A 61 14.41 20.24 11.20
CA LYS A 61 15.00 20.72 12.45
C LYS A 61 13.85 21.07 13.39
N ILE A 62 13.83 20.48 14.59
CA ILE A 62 12.69 20.58 15.50
C ILE A 62 13.14 21.05 16.88
N GLY A 63 12.63 22.20 17.33
CA GLY A 63 12.83 22.70 18.69
C GLY A 63 11.98 21.96 19.74
N ARG A 64 12.30 22.15 21.03
CA ARG A 64 11.67 21.41 22.15
C ARG A 64 10.15 21.60 22.25
N TYR A 65 9.66 22.79 21.94
CA TYR A 65 8.24 23.15 22.07
C TYR A 65 7.55 23.37 20.72
N GLU A 66 8.28 23.09 19.64
CA GLU A 66 7.79 23.31 18.28
C GLU A 66 7.08 22.05 17.77
N MET A 67 6.12 22.30 16.90
CA MET A 67 5.50 21.27 16.07
C MET A 67 5.84 21.62 14.62
N GLU A 68 6.54 20.72 13.96
CA GLU A 68 6.86 20.86 12.55
C GLU A 68 5.87 20.06 11.71
N THR A 69 5.59 20.59 10.53
CA THR A 69 4.73 19.92 9.54
C THR A 69 5.51 19.68 8.26
N VAL A 70 5.54 18.44 7.82
CA VAL A 70 6.11 18.03 6.51
C VAL A 70 4.97 17.51 5.64
N LYS A 71 4.93 17.95 4.39
CA LYS A 71 3.94 17.46 3.42
C LYS A 71 4.50 16.23 2.71
N MET A 72 3.66 15.22 2.52
CA MET A 72 3.96 14.04 1.71
C MET A 72 2.97 14.00 0.54
N ASN A 73 3.49 14.13 -0.68
CA ASN A 73 2.74 13.97 -1.90
C ASN A 73 2.73 12.48 -2.25
N ILE A 74 1.55 11.88 -2.31
CA ILE A 74 1.39 10.45 -2.57
C ILE A 74 0.59 10.29 -3.86
N SER A 75 1.05 9.41 -4.73
CA SER A 75 0.37 9.08 -5.97
C SER A 75 0.41 7.59 -6.25
N TYR A 76 -0.38 7.19 -7.25
CA TYR A 76 -0.48 5.81 -7.70
C TYR A 76 -0.35 5.76 -9.23
N GLU A 77 0.58 4.94 -9.71
CA GLU A 77 0.83 4.70 -11.13
C GLU A 77 0.46 3.26 -11.51
N PRO A 78 -0.62 3.05 -12.29
CA PRO A 78 -0.96 1.73 -12.83
C PRO A 78 -0.05 1.36 -14.02
N TYR A 79 0.27 0.07 -14.16
CA TYR A 79 1.09 -0.44 -15.26
C TYR A 79 0.31 -0.75 -16.53
N LEU A 80 -1.01 -0.89 -16.43
CA LEU A 80 -1.90 -1.25 -17.53
C LEU A 80 -2.96 -0.18 -17.76
N ILE A 81 -3.53 -0.18 -18.97
CA ILE A 81 -4.56 0.75 -19.44
C ILE A 81 -5.90 0.70 -18.68
N GLN A 82 -6.10 -0.30 -17.82
CA GLN A 82 -7.29 -0.38 -16.96
C GLN A 82 -7.02 0.29 -15.60
N PHE A 83 -7.78 1.35 -15.33
CA PHE A 83 -7.56 2.29 -14.24
C PHE A 83 -8.49 1.99 -13.04
N PHE A 84 -8.08 1.08 -12.17
CA PHE A 84 -8.79 0.85 -10.90
C PHE A 84 -8.26 1.77 -9.80
N PRO A 85 -9.12 2.47 -9.05
CA PRO A 85 -8.70 3.13 -7.82
C PRO A 85 -8.13 2.14 -6.80
N VAL A 86 -7.27 2.66 -5.94
CA VAL A 86 -6.63 1.92 -4.86
C VAL A 86 -6.98 2.53 -3.52
N SER A 87 -7.05 1.71 -2.47
CA SER A 87 -6.93 2.18 -1.10
C SER A 87 -5.44 2.29 -0.75
N ALA A 88 -5.02 3.45 -0.30
CA ALA A 88 -3.67 3.69 0.18
C ALA A 88 -3.63 3.72 1.71
N GLU A 89 -2.56 3.19 2.28
CA GLU A 89 -2.28 3.22 3.71
C GLU A 89 -0.83 3.68 3.94
N ILE A 90 -0.64 4.64 4.85
CA ILE A 90 0.66 5.10 5.29
C ILE A 90 0.98 4.45 6.64
N CYS A 91 2.03 3.63 6.66
CA CYS A 91 2.54 2.99 7.87
C CYS A 91 3.81 3.72 8.33
N LEU A 92 3.86 4.10 9.61
CA LEU A 92 5.11 4.49 10.25
C LEU A 92 5.90 3.23 10.61
N ILE A 93 7.05 3.04 9.98
CA ILE A 93 7.88 1.83 10.15
C ILE A 93 8.91 2.02 11.26
N ASP A 94 9.49 3.21 11.32
CA ASP A 94 10.58 3.52 12.24
C ASP A 94 10.53 5.00 12.61
N ALA A 95 10.74 5.31 13.87
CA ALA A 95 10.82 6.67 14.37
C ALA A 95 11.70 6.74 15.63
N PRO A 96 12.44 7.85 15.82
CA PRO A 96 13.20 8.06 17.04
C PRO A 96 12.30 8.06 18.28
N SER A 97 12.75 7.45 19.37
CA SER A 97 11.96 7.36 20.61
C SER A 97 11.59 8.71 21.22
N TRP A 98 12.41 9.74 20.96
CA TRP A 98 12.21 11.11 21.41
C TRP A 98 11.23 11.91 20.55
N LEU A 99 10.77 11.37 19.43
CA LEU A 99 9.94 12.07 18.46
C LEU A 99 8.54 11.44 18.34
N SER A 100 7.51 12.26 18.50
CA SER A 100 6.14 11.91 18.18
C SER A 100 5.86 12.24 16.72
N VAL A 101 5.37 11.26 15.96
CA VAL A 101 5.02 11.40 14.54
C VAL A 101 3.54 11.09 14.37
N ILE A 102 2.78 12.03 13.81
CA ILE A 102 1.33 11.89 13.59
C ILE A 102 1.03 12.12 12.11
N ILE A 103 0.35 11.16 11.49
CA ILE A 103 -0.07 11.23 10.08
C ILE A 103 -1.51 11.76 10.04
N SER A 104 -1.78 12.87 9.34
CA SER A 104 -3.09 13.52 9.36
C SER A 104 -4.22 12.65 8.82
N THR A 105 -3.96 11.86 7.79
CA THR A 105 -4.90 10.94 7.17
C THR A 105 -4.15 9.68 6.73
N PRO A 106 -4.04 8.66 7.60
CA PRO A 106 -3.20 7.49 7.33
C PRO A 106 -3.81 6.52 6.31
N GLN A 107 -5.12 6.62 6.03
CA GLN A 107 -5.80 5.78 5.05
C GLN A 107 -6.72 6.63 4.17
N PHE A 108 -6.66 6.43 2.85
CA PHE A 108 -7.44 7.18 1.87
C PHE A 108 -7.55 6.43 0.55
N TYR A 109 -8.40 6.92 -0.36
CA TYR A 109 -8.52 6.39 -1.71
C TYR A 109 -7.76 7.28 -2.70
N LEU A 110 -7.17 6.66 -3.72
CA LEU A 110 -6.49 7.33 -4.82
C LEU A 110 -7.05 6.86 -6.16
N GLN A 111 -7.43 7.82 -6.99
CA GLN A 111 -7.61 7.58 -8.42
C GLN A 111 -6.25 7.52 -9.13
N PRO A 112 -6.14 6.79 -10.25
CA PRO A 112 -4.95 6.86 -11.08
C PRO A 112 -4.59 8.29 -11.48
N ARG A 113 -3.30 8.65 -11.33
CA ARG A 113 -2.76 10.00 -11.60
C ARG A 113 -3.24 11.09 -10.63
N GLU A 114 -4.02 10.76 -9.61
CA GLU A 114 -4.30 11.68 -8.51
C GLU A 114 -3.07 11.81 -7.62
N ILE A 115 -2.79 13.04 -7.19
CA ILE A 115 -1.80 13.32 -6.14
C ILE A 115 -2.56 13.75 -4.89
N LYS A 116 -2.39 12.97 -3.82
CA LYS A 116 -2.90 13.32 -2.49
C LYS A 116 -1.78 13.90 -1.65
N VAL A 117 -2.02 15.06 -1.07
CA VAL A 117 -1.08 15.70 -0.13
C VAL A 117 -1.52 15.38 1.29
N ILE A 118 -0.63 14.76 2.06
CA ILE A 118 -0.84 14.38 3.45
C ILE A 118 0.12 15.17 4.34
N ASP A 119 -0.38 15.69 5.46
CA ASP A 119 0.45 16.40 6.43
C ASP A 119 0.97 15.41 7.48
N ILE A 120 2.27 15.46 7.73
CA ILE A 120 2.98 14.71 8.78
C ILE A 120 3.38 15.71 9.85
N TYR A 121 2.83 15.54 11.06
CA TYR A 121 3.14 16.36 12.22
C TYR A 121 4.23 15.71 13.06
N LEU A 122 5.27 16.46 13.37
CA LEU A 122 6.41 16.01 14.17
C LEU A 122 6.55 16.89 15.41
N LYS A 123 6.68 16.26 16.58
CA LYS A 123 6.82 16.96 17.86
C LYS A 123 7.76 16.21 18.80
N VAL A 124 8.65 16.93 19.46
CA VAL A 124 9.54 16.35 20.48
C VAL A 124 8.71 15.86 21.68
N LYS A 125 8.89 14.58 22.05
CA LYS A 125 8.24 13.91 23.17
C LYS A 125 9.11 13.97 24.43
N GLU A 126 10.41 13.74 24.27
CA GLU A 126 11.36 13.59 25.37
C GLU A 126 12.58 14.49 25.17
N TYR A 127 13.23 14.88 26.27
CA TYR A 127 14.46 15.66 26.18
C TYR A 127 15.60 14.75 25.75
N VAL A 128 16.23 15.11 24.63
CA VAL A 128 17.46 14.49 24.14
C VAL A 128 18.47 15.58 23.80
N GLU A 129 19.73 15.19 23.65
CA GLU A 129 20.80 16.11 23.31
C GLU A 129 20.52 16.83 21.98
N ASN A 130 20.87 18.11 21.95
CA ASN A 130 20.73 18.90 20.74
C ASN A 130 21.76 18.43 19.70
N GLY A 131 21.35 18.44 18.43
CA GLY A 131 22.16 17.99 17.31
C GLY A 131 22.03 16.49 17.01
N ILE A 132 21.32 15.70 17.83
CA ILE A 132 20.99 14.32 17.49
C ILE A 132 20.19 14.29 16.19
N GLN A 133 20.62 13.43 15.28
CA GLN A 133 20.06 13.24 13.95
C GLN A 133 19.66 11.77 13.79
N GLU A 134 18.38 11.52 13.54
CA GLU A 134 17.86 10.18 13.34
C GLU A 134 16.80 10.14 12.23
N LEU A 135 16.54 8.95 11.69
CA LEU A 135 15.62 8.75 10.56
C LEU A 135 14.21 8.45 11.05
N VAL A 136 13.23 9.00 10.33
CA VAL A 136 11.83 8.58 10.37
C VAL A 136 11.53 7.91 9.04
N LYS A 137 10.97 6.69 9.08
CA LYS A 137 10.69 5.88 7.87
C LYS A 137 9.21 5.56 7.76
N PHE A 138 8.72 5.67 6.54
CA PHE A 138 7.34 5.38 6.17
C PHE A 138 7.32 4.32 5.08
N GLU A 139 6.28 3.49 5.11
CA GLU A 139 5.89 2.60 4.02
C GLU A 139 4.50 3.03 3.57
N ILE A 140 4.31 3.20 2.27
CA ILE A 140 3.03 3.53 1.67
C ILE A 140 2.57 2.31 0.89
N LYS A 141 1.49 1.69 1.35
CA LYS A 141 0.91 0.49 0.77
C LYS A 141 -0.25 0.87 -0.12
N GLY A 142 -0.31 0.28 -1.30
CA GLY A 142 -1.49 0.30 -2.17
C GLY A 142 -2.23 -1.03 -2.10
N LYS A 143 -3.55 -0.98 -2.18
CA LYS A 143 -4.37 -2.19 -2.34
C LYS A 143 -5.49 -1.93 -3.33
N ASN A 144 -5.62 -2.83 -4.31
CA ASN A 144 -6.71 -2.76 -5.28
C ASN A 144 -8.06 -2.97 -4.58
N ILE A 145 -9.05 -2.13 -4.90
CA ILE A 145 -10.37 -2.19 -4.25
C ILE A 145 -11.22 -3.35 -4.80
N PHE A 146 -11.06 -3.69 -6.08
CA PHE A 146 -11.91 -4.65 -6.77
C PHE A 146 -11.37 -6.08 -6.71
N LEU A 147 -10.06 -6.23 -6.92
CA LEU A 147 -9.39 -7.54 -7.01
C LEU A 147 -8.16 -7.59 -6.07
N PRO A 148 -8.32 -7.34 -4.75
CA PRO A 148 -7.22 -7.17 -3.80
C PRO A 148 -6.31 -8.39 -3.61
N SER A 149 -6.78 -9.59 -3.92
CA SER A 149 -6.02 -10.84 -3.79
C SER A 149 -5.35 -11.27 -5.09
N LEU A 150 -5.65 -10.59 -6.20
CA LEU A 150 -5.15 -10.91 -7.53
C LEU A 150 -4.26 -9.80 -8.09
N LEU A 151 -4.56 -8.54 -7.79
CA LEU A 151 -3.86 -7.37 -8.32
C LEU A 151 -3.00 -6.74 -7.23
N GLU A 152 -1.69 -6.89 -7.37
CA GLU A 152 -0.69 -6.35 -6.45
C GLU A 152 -0.34 -4.92 -6.82
N ILE A 153 -0.16 -4.09 -5.81
CA ILE A 153 0.33 -2.72 -5.95
C ILE A 153 1.61 -2.63 -5.15
N ASP A 154 2.72 -2.34 -5.84
CA ASP A 154 4.02 -2.24 -5.20
C ASP A 154 4.01 -1.07 -4.21
N SER A 155 4.39 -1.36 -2.96
CA SER A 155 4.58 -0.34 -1.94
C SER A 155 5.76 0.57 -2.28
N CYS A 156 5.74 1.79 -1.76
CA CYS A 156 6.92 2.65 -1.78
C CYS A 156 7.36 3.03 -0.36
N TYR A 157 8.60 3.49 -0.25
CA TYR A 157 9.21 3.88 1.02
C TYR A 157 9.65 5.34 0.95
N ALA A 158 9.37 6.09 2.01
CA ALA A 158 9.83 7.46 2.16
C ALA A 158 10.54 7.61 3.50
N SER A 159 11.55 8.46 3.56
CA SER A 159 12.27 8.75 4.80
C SER A 159 12.61 10.22 4.92
N LEU A 160 12.58 10.73 6.13
CA LEU A 160 13.15 12.03 6.48
C LEU A 160 14.12 11.90 7.64
N VAL A 161 15.04 12.85 7.70
CA VAL A 161 15.99 13.04 8.76
C VAL A 161 15.43 14.07 9.74
N ALA A 162 15.29 13.70 11.02
CA ALA A 162 14.91 14.60 12.09
C ALA A 162 16.13 14.99 12.92
N ILE A 163 16.32 16.29 13.10
CA ILE A 163 17.42 16.86 13.90
C ILE A 163 16.82 17.60 15.10
N LYS A 164 17.20 17.20 16.32
CA LYS A 164 16.80 17.92 17.54
C LYS A 164 17.55 19.24 17.65
N MET A 165 16.83 20.35 17.79
CA MET A 165 17.40 21.68 18.04
C MET A 165 17.08 22.17 19.45
N GLY A 166 17.93 23.07 19.99
CA GLY A 166 17.81 23.64 21.33
C GLY A 166 16.48 24.29 21.64
#